data_AF-A0A3A8TEQ9-F1
#
_entry.id   AF-A0A3A8TEQ9-F1
#
_cell.length_a   1.000
_cell.length_b   1.000
_cell.length_c   1.000
_cell.angle_alpha   90.00
_cell.angle_beta   90.00
_cell.angle_gamma   90.00
#
_symmetry.space_group_name_H-M   'P 1'
#
loop_
_entity.id
_entity.type
_entity.pdbx_description
1 polymer ?
#
loop_
_entity_poly.entity_id
_entity_poly.type
_entity_poly.pdbx_seq_one_letter_code
_entity_poly.pdbx_strand_id
1 'polypeptide(L)'
;MRLPSLHLLGLMAGSTLLSVAFPGPASASTPQSNCYNLDLEADYVPPFVAESFQFLHQMDLTPQQTLSATPPLALTSAEHIVLPVAQRLTATYVHDTSGARPSLGYLYVDELMTRGYLGVDGKLLDLNGNGITDLHEDLYNLAPATGSQARPYIGTTRRCNRTFSSGGFTYNQPELALNESCTSAFTSGVLLEDATPGNHANVRIDVVGSNALAVPRTGYSDKGLFARLPNLLEPAHASNNFLGLGHPVFFPASGQTVDLGTIEAGRELVFFLVVENDSVHSPYESRVYPCLRKAANGQCTLHLKTSTSVFFSRSKWNLDQDPVGQTPVATRNIGCAYSEYCSPEMPHPLDGACSIAATGQNLCGWLDAEALTQLGTAPYGNTSLPMEAASVAVSGNGNMPHAILGAPSGTPQNWLLAFEDLNGGGDRDFNDAVFQFRGDTTNEARSHVLYPSVLMPDLSCTISQMRFRKDDVLGSGCEASAAITYAVATDCRICDSYSCIINHTPSWRPVTFPTGAQEVLLDVSSTPGNQPCWKATVIGASPTCLPTISNVDVGYIFAPLSP
;
A
#
# COMPACT_ATOMS: atom_id res chain seq x y z
N MET A 1 -71.75 43.03 1.54
CA MET A 1 -71.86 42.73 0.09
C MET A 1 -72.21 41.25 -0.03
N ARG A 2 -73.49 40.86 0.10
CA ARG A 2 -74.53 40.68 -0.94
C ARG A 2 -74.21 39.62 -2.03
N LEU A 3 -74.78 38.42 -1.79
CA LEU A 3 -75.37 37.37 -2.66
C LEU A 3 -76.01 37.87 -3.99
N PRO A 4 -76.32 37.03 -5.03
CA PRO A 4 -77.14 35.78 -4.96
C PRO A 4 -76.77 34.62 -5.96
N SER A 5 -77.03 33.33 -5.62
CA SER A 5 -78.18 32.43 -5.93
C SER A 5 -78.24 31.81 -7.34
N LEU A 6 -78.40 30.47 -7.43
CA LEU A 6 -79.66 29.84 -7.88
C LEU A 6 -79.70 28.31 -7.64
N HIS A 7 -80.86 27.84 -7.19
CA HIS A 7 -81.30 26.44 -7.05
C HIS A 7 -81.74 25.84 -8.39
N LEU A 8 -81.71 24.49 -8.51
CA LEU A 8 -82.94 23.72 -8.77
C LEU A 8 -82.79 22.23 -8.44
N LEU A 9 -83.77 21.73 -7.68
CA LEU A 9 -84.10 20.32 -7.45
C LEU A 9 -84.80 19.72 -8.68
N GLY A 10 -84.65 18.41 -8.89
CA GLY A 10 -85.49 17.64 -9.80
C GLY A 10 -85.39 16.14 -9.55
N LEU A 11 -86.19 15.63 -8.60
CA LEU A 11 -86.54 14.21 -8.49
C LEU A 11 -87.51 13.86 -9.63
N MET A 12 -87.23 12.79 -10.38
CA MET A 12 -88.26 11.99 -11.05
C MET A 12 -87.84 10.53 -11.03
N ALA A 13 -88.68 9.72 -10.40
CA ALA A 13 -88.65 8.27 -10.42
C ALA A 13 -89.11 7.76 -11.80
N GLY A 14 -88.49 6.69 -12.28
CA GLY A 14 -88.88 6.00 -13.50
C GLY A 14 -88.31 4.60 -13.50
N SER A 15 -89.06 3.66 -12.91
CA SER A 15 -88.79 2.24 -12.95
C SER A 15 -88.98 1.70 -14.37
N THR A 16 -87.95 1.11 -14.95
CA THR A 16 -88.10 0.12 -16.03
C THR A 16 -87.21 -1.07 -15.72
N LEU A 17 -87.87 -2.21 -15.48
CA LEU A 17 -87.31 -3.54 -15.38
C LEU A 17 -86.38 -3.83 -16.57
N LEU A 18 -85.12 -4.15 -16.30
CA LEU A 18 -84.28 -4.88 -17.25
C LEU A 18 -83.51 -5.96 -16.50
N SER A 19 -83.54 -7.14 -17.10
CA SER A 19 -83.11 -8.44 -16.62
C SER A 19 -81.74 -8.46 -15.94
N VAL A 20 -81.66 -9.15 -14.81
CA VAL A 20 -80.42 -9.49 -14.11
C VAL A 20 -79.66 -10.50 -14.98
N ALA A 21 -78.60 -10.04 -15.64
CA ALA A 21 -77.47 -10.89 -16.02
C ALA A 21 -76.39 -10.71 -14.96
N PHE A 22 -76.03 -11.79 -14.26
CA PHE A 22 -74.91 -11.78 -13.33
C PHE A 22 -73.62 -11.47 -14.11
N PRO A 23 -72.86 -10.41 -13.77
CA PRO A 23 -71.51 -10.27 -14.28
C PRO A 23 -70.67 -11.41 -13.70
N GLY A 24 -70.03 -12.19 -14.58
CA GLY A 24 -68.97 -13.10 -14.18
C GLY A 24 -67.84 -12.34 -13.47
N PRO A 25 -66.98 -13.05 -12.73
CA PRO A 25 -65.84 -12.41 -12.08
C PRO A 25 -65.05 -11.65 -13.14
N ALA A 26 -64.90 -10.33 -12.94
CA ALA A 26 -63.97 -9.54 -13.71
C ALA A 26 -62.58 -10.14 -13.48
N SER A 27 -62.05 -10.83 -14.49
CA SER A 27 -60.64 -11.12 -14.57
C SER A 27 -59.91 -9.79 -14.51
N ALA A 28 -59.28 -9.49 -13.37
CA ALA A 28 -58.30 -8.43 -13.30
C ALA A 28 -57.24 -8.77 -14.34
N SER A 29 -57.18 -8.01 -15.42
CA SER A 29 -56.03 -8.01 -16.31
C SER A 29 -54.86 -7.50 -15.47
N THR A 30 -54.02 -8.41 -14.99
CA THR A 30 -52.70 -8.06 -14.48
C THR A 30 -52.05 -7.19 -15.55
N PRO A 31 -51.55 -5.98 -15.21
CA PRO A 31 -50.74 -5.25 -16.15
C PRO A 31 -49.54 -6.15 -16.45
N GLN A 32 -49.45 -6.62 -17.70
CA GLN A 32 -48.23 -7.23 -18.21
C GLN A 32 -47.17 -6.12 -18.10
N SER A 33 -46.35 -6.17 -17.05
CA SER A 33 -45.10 -5.44 -17.06
C SER A 33 -44.31 -6.03 -18.22
N ASN A 34 -44.17 -5.25 -19.29
CA ASN A 34 -43.41 -5.66 -20.46
C ASN A 34 -41.93 -5.55 -20.10
N CYS A 35 -41.43 -6.51 -19.34
CA CYS A 35 -40.01 -6.68 -19.18
C CYS A 35 -39.37 -6.85 -20.55
N TYR A 36 -38.24 -6.17 -20.76
CA TYR A 36 -37.52 -6.19 -22.03
C TYR A 36 -37.26 -7.63 -22.47
N ASN A 37 -37.65 -7.95 -23.69
CA ASN A 37 -37.36 -9.24 -24.29
C ASN A 37 -35.91 -9.21 -24.80
N LEU A 38 -34.97 -9.38 -23.87
CA LEU A 38 -33.56 -9.59 -24.22
C LEU A 38 -33.37 -11.02 -24.74
N ASP A 39 -32.39 -11.19 -25.61
CA ASP A 39 -32.03 -12.48 -26.19
C ASP A 39 -31.04 -13.20 -25.26
N LEU A 40 -31.38 -14.42 -24.85
CA LEU A 40 -30.53 -15.30 -24.04
C LEU A 40 -29.28 -15.77 -24.81
N GLU A 41 -29.37 -15.80 -26.14
CA GLU A 41 -28.28 -16.19 -27.02
C GLU A 41 -27.32 -15.03 -27.33
N ALA A 42 -27.74 -13.78 -27.07
CA ALA A 42 -26.85 -12.63 -27.21
C ALA A 42 -25.75 -12.66 -26.15
N ASP A 43 -24.56 -12.20 -26.54
CA ASP A 43 -23.47 -11.94 -25.60
C ASP A 43 -23.46 -10.45 -25.23
N TYR A 44 -23.54 -10.19 -23.92
CA TYR A 44 -23.50 -8.85 -23.35
C TYR A 44 -22.16 -8.54 -22.68
N VAL A 45 -21.18 -9.44 -22.74
CA VAL A 45 -19.84 -9.18 -22.20
C VAL A 45 -19.06 -8.29 -23.17
N PRO A 46 -18.60 -7.10 -22.76
CA PRO A 46 -17.73 -6.29 -23.60
C PRO A 46 -16.36 -6.97 -23.79
N PRO A 47 -15.58 -6.59 -24.81
CA PRO A 47 -14.20 -7.06 -24.96
C PRO A 47 -13.40 -6.91 -23.67
N PHE A 48 -12.44 -7.79 -23.42
CA PHE A 48 -11.59 -7.71 -22.23
C PHE A 48 -10.61 -6.53 -22.36
N VAL A 49 -11.06 -5.38 -21.89
CA VAL A 49 -10.32 -4.12 -21.72
C VAL A 49 -10.50 -3.65 -20.28
N ALA A 50 -9.66 -2.72 -19.81
CA ALA A 50 -9.65 -2.31 -18.40
C ALA A 50 -11.02 -1.80 -17.95
N GLU A 51 -11.74 -1.08 -18.81
CA GLU A 51 -13.07 -0.51 -18.58
C GLU A 51 -14.19 -1.56 -18.50
N SER A 52 -13.90 -2.82 -18.81
CA SER A 52 -14.86 -3.94 -18.68
C SER A 52 -14.87 -4.54 -17.27
N PHE A 53 -13.85 -4.26 -16.47
CA PHE A 53 -13.65 -4.86 -15.16
C PHE A 53 -13.81 -3.83 -14.05
N GLN A 54 -14.57 -4.22 -13.04
CA GLN A 54 -14.66 -3.47 -11.81
C GLN A 54 -13.36 -3.57 -11.00
N PHE A 55 -12.74 -4.75 -11.00
CA PHE A 55 -11.40 -4.97 -10.47
C PHE A 55 -10.79 -6.23 -11.06
N LEU A 56 -9.46 -6.25 -11.07
CA LEU A 56 -8.61 -7.41 -11.33
C LEU A 56 -7.66 -7.55 -10.13
N HIS A 57 -7.68 -8.71 -9.49
CA HIS A 57 -6.80 -9.04 -8.37
C HIS A 57 -5.91 -10.20 -8.81
N GLN A 58 -4.59 -9.96 -8.85
CA GLN A 58 -3.60 -10.94 -9.35
C GLN A 58 -3.99 -11.54 -10.72
N MET A 59 -4.60 -10.71 -11.56
CA MET A 59 -4.95 -11.04 -12.94
C MET A 59 -4.62 -9.83 -13.80
N ASP A 60 -4.06 -10.07 -14.98
CA ASP A 60 -3.75 -9.01 -15.95
C ASP A 60 -4.46 -9.23 -17.28
N LEU A 61 -4.72 -8.11 -17.94
CA LEU A 61 -5.16 -8.08 -19.33
C LEU A 61 -3.96 -8.21 -20.26
N THR A 62 -3.95 -9.27 -21.06
CA THR A 62 -2.92 -9.46 -22.07
C THR A 62 -3.17 -8.56 -23.30
N PRO A 63 -2.15 -8.29 -24.13
CA PRO A 63 -2.34 -7.60 -25.41
C PRO A 63 -3.32 -8.30 -26.36
N GLN A 64 -3.59 -9.59 -26.14
CA GLN A 64 -4.55 -10.39 -26.90
C GLN A 64 -5.98 -10.28 -26.36
N GLN A 65 -6.25 -9.37 -25.41
CA GLN A 65 -7.55 -9.23 -24.75
C GLN A 65 -7.98 -10.53 -24.04
N THR A 66 -7.03 -11.18 -23.36
CA THR A 66 -7.32 -12.30 -22.46
C THR A 66 -7.00 -11.91 -21.03
N LEU A 67 -7.61 -12.59 -20.06
CA LEU A 67 -7.20 -12.49 -18.66
C LEU A 67 -6.19 -13.59 -18.37
N SER A 68 -5.06 -13.25 -17.76
CA SER A 68 -4.09 -14.25 -17.29
C SER A 68 -3.86 -14.05 -15.80
N ALA A 69 -3.76 -15.15 -15.05
CA ALA A 69 -3.36 -15.07 -13.66
C ALA A 69 -1.89 -14.61 -13.57
N THR A 70 -1.61 -13.68 -12.66
CA THR A 70 -0.28 -13.13 -12.49
C THR A 70 0.12 -13.34 -11.02
N PRO A 71 0.69 -14.51 -10.69
CA PRO A 71 1.00 -14.85 -9.31
C PRO A 71 2.09 -13.92 -8.77
N PRO A 72 2.02 -13.57 -7.47
CA PRO A 72 3.01 -12.70 -6.86
C PRO A 72 4.41 -13.33 -6.95
N LEU A 73 5.40 -12.49 -7.28
CA LEU A 73 6.81 -12.88 -7.31
C LEU A 73 7.47 -12.48 -5.99
N ALA A 74 8.42 -13.29 -5.54
CA ALA A 74 9.15 -13.00 -4.32
C ALA A 74 9.99 -11.74 -4.53
N LEU A 75 9.88 -10.80 -3.59
CA LEU A 75 10.75 -9.63 -3.58
C LEU A 75 12.19 -10.06 -3.32
N THR A 76 13.13 -9.43 -4.02
CA THR A 76 14.56 -9.79 -3.95
C THR A 76 15.42 -8.73 -3.28
N SER A 77 14.87 -7.54 -3.02
CA SER A 77 15.61 -6.41 -2.46
C SER A 77 14.72 -5.44 -1.70
N ALA A 78 15.20 -4.95 -0.55
CA ALA A 78 14.60 -3.82 0.16
C ALA A 78 14.80 -2.48 -0.57
N GLU A 79 15.83 -2.40 -1.43
CA GLU A 79 16.24 -1.17 -2.14
C GLU A 79 15.37 -0.86 -3.35
N HIS A 80 14.67 -1.86 -3.88
CA HIS A 80 13.87 -1.77 -5.10
C HIS A 80 12.63 -2.69 -4.98
N ILE A 81 11.59 -2.16 -4.34
CA ILE A 81 10.34 -2.89 -4.09
C ILE A 81 9.34 -2.49 -5.17
N VAL A 82 9.12 -3.38 -6.14
CA VAL A 82 8.10 -3.23 -7.18
C VAL A 82 7.21 -4.46 -7.12
N LEU A 83 5.91 -4.24 -6.92
CA LEU A 83 4.94 -5.32 -7.04
C LEU A 83 4.69 -5.58 -8.53
N PRO A 84 4.84 -6.83 -9.02
CA PRO A 84 4.62 -7.12 -10.44
C PRO A 84 3.16 -6.96 -10.85
N VAL A 85 2.25 -6.95 -9.87
CA VAL A 85 0.80 -6.96 -10.06
C VAL A 85 0.14 -6.04 -9.06
N ALA A 86 -1.00 -5.49 -9.45
CA ALA A 86 -1.82 -4.72 -8.54
C ALA A 86 -2.43 -5.69 -7.52
N GLN A 87 -2.22 -5.40 -6.24
CA GLN A 87 -2.76 -6.24 -5.16
C GLN A 87 -3.05 -5.40 -3.94
N ARG A 88 -4.08 -5.81 -3.21
CA ARG A 88 -4.34 -5.28 -1.88
C ARG A 88 -3.24 -5.77 -0.94
N LEU A 89 -2.67 -4.84 -0.18
CA LEU A 89 -1.58 -5.12 0.72
C LEU A 89 -2.01 -4.80 2.14
N THR A 90 -1.74 -5.70 3.07
CA THR A 90 -1.88 -5.45 4.50
C THR A 90 -0.50 -5.41 5.15
N ALA A 91 -0.36 -4.60 6.20
CA ALA A 91 0.84 -4.52 7.01
C ALA A 91 0.50 -4.82 8.47
N THR A 92 1.31 -5.64 9.14
CA THR A 92 1.17 -5.95 10.58
C THR A 92 2.48 -5.65 11.28
N TYR A 93 2.42 -4.96 12.42
CA TYR A 93 3.60 -4.78 13.25
C TYR A 93 3.89 -6.07 14.04
N VAL A 94 5.09 -6.60 13.90
CA VAL A 94 5.48 -7.92 14.43
C VAL A 94 6.23 -7.77 15.74
N HIS A 95 7.26 -6.92 15.74
CA HIS A 95 8.23 -6.88 16.82
C HIS A 95 8.81 -5.47 16.98
N ASP A 96 9.03 -5.10 18.25
CA ASP A 96 9.61 -3.82 18.67
C ASP A 96 10.50 -4.03 19.89
N THR A 97 11.81 -3.88 19.72
CA THR A 97 12.79 -3.78 20.81
C THR A 97 13.27 -2.35 21.04
N SER A 98 12.94 -1.42 20.13
CA SER A 98 13.41 -0.03 20.11
C SER A 98 12.94 0.81 21.31
N GLY A 99 11.85 0.41 21.96
CA GLY A 99 11.26 1.12 23.09
C GLY A 99 10.53 2.43 22.73
N ALA A 100 10.59 2.87 21.46
CA ALA A 100 9.89 4.03 20.94
C ALA A 100 9.17 3.66 19.63
N ARG A 101 7.83 3.66 19.64
CA ARG A 101 7.04 3.23 18.48
C ARG A 101 7.33 4.09 17.25
N PRO A 102 8.03 3.56 16.23
CA PRO A 102 8.38 4.33 15.07
C PRO A 102 7.17 4.54 14.16
N SER A 103 7.21 5.55 13.31
CA SER A 103 6.21 5.77 12.27
C SER A 103 6.70 5.20 10.94
N LEU A 104 6.00 4.18 10.42
CA LEU A 104 6.25 3.63 9.09
C LEU A 104 5.43 4.38 8.04
N GLY A 105 5.96 4.51 6.84
CA GLY A 105 5.18 4.86 5.66
C GLY A 105 5.90 4.46 4.37
N TYR A 106 5.35 4.86 3.24
CA TYR A 106 6.00 4.69 1.94
C TYR A 106 5.80 5.90 1.01
N LEU A 107 6.67 5.99 0.02
CA LEU A 107 6.66 6.93 -1.09
C LEU A 107 6.68 6.16 -2.40
N TYR A 108 6.19 6.79 -3.47
CA TYR A 108 6.40 6.29 -4.82
C TYR A 108 7.55 7.03 -5.52
N VAL A 109 8.41 6.26 -6.19
CA VAL A 109 9.58 6.83 -6.89
C VAL A 109 9.19 7.73 -8.06
N ASP A 110 8.12 7.40 -8.79
CA ASP A 110 7.61 8.20 -9.91
C ASP A 110 7.09 9.57 -9.46
N GLU A 111 6.48 9.66 -8.28
CA GLU A 111 6.06 10.92 -7.66
C GLU A 111 7.26 11.78 -7.26
N LEU A 112 8.30 11.17 -6.70
CA LEU A 112 9.56 11.86 -6.37
C LEU A 112 10.27 12.38 -7.62
N MET A 113 10.28 11.62 -8.72
CA MET A 113 10.78 12.08 -10.02
C MET A 113 9.95 13.25 -10.55
N THR A 114 8.61 13.15 -10.49
CA THR A 114 7.69 14.20 -10.95
C THR A 114 7.86 15.50 -10.17
N ARG A 115 8.15 15.41 -8.87
CA ARG A 115 8.43 16.55 -7.99
C ARG A 115 9.86 17.09 -8.11
N GLY A 116 10.71 16.47 -8.93
CA GLY A 116 12.07 16.93 -9.18
C GLY A 116 13.06 16.61 -8.04
N TYR A 117 12.75 15.63 -7.19
CA TYR A 117 13.71 15.12 -6.19
C TYR A 117 14.68 14.10 -6.77
N LEU A 118 14.28 13.43 -7.85
CA LEU A 118 15.05 12.38 -8.49
C LEU A 118 15.31 12.70 -9.96
N GLY A 119 16.53 12.38 -10.40
CA GLY A 119 16.86 12.31 -11.82
C GLY A 119 16.27 11.08 -12.49
N VAL A 120 16.36 11.01 -13.81
CA VAL A 120 15.95 9.84 -14.62
C VAL A 120 16.73 8.57 -14.28
N ASP A 121 17.88 8.70 -13.63
CA ASP A 121 18.71 7.60 -13.13
C ASP A 121 18.36 7.19 -11.68
N GLY A 122 17.32 7.78 -11.11
CA GLY A 122 16.86 7.50 -9.73
C GLY A 122 17.81 8.01 -8.65
N LYS A 123 18.73 8.92 -8.97
CA LYS A 123 19.58 9.60 -7.98
C LYS A 123 18.91 10.86 -7.46
N LEU A 124 19.17 11.18 -6.19
CA LEU A 124 18.75 12.43 -5.58
C LEU A 124 19.40 13.63 -6.29
N LEU A 125 18.62 14.67 -6.54
CA LEU A 125 19.06 15.91 -7.17
C LEU A 125 19.45 16.95 -6.13
N ASP A 126 20.38 17.83 -6.50
CA ASP A 126 20.75 19.07 -5.81
C ASP A 126 20.75 20.17 -6.87
N LEU A 127 19.56 20.64 -7.24
CA LEU A 127 19.38 21.56 -8.38
C LEU A 127 19.92 22.96 -8.10
N ASN A 128 20.02 23.35 -6.82
CA ASN A 128 20.51 24.66 -6.41
C ASN A 128 22.02 24.66 -6.09
N GLY A 129 22.66 23.49 -6.05
CA GLY A 129 24.10 23.29 -5.98
C GLY A 129 24.68 23.65 -4.61
N ASN A 130 23.92 23.48 -3.53
CA ASN A 130 24.35 23.85 -2.18
C ASN A 130 24.96 22.69 -1.38
N GLY A 131 24.99 21.50 -1.98
CA GLY A 131 25.56 20.27 -1.45
C GLY A 131 24.61 19.45 -0.57
N ILE A 132 23.37 19.92 -0.35
CA ILE A 132 22.30 19.16 0.29
C ILE A 132 21.32 18.76 -0.80
N THR A 133 20.89 17.50 -0.84
CA THR A 133 19.91 17.10 -1.86
C THR A 133 18.56 17.76 -1.61
N ASP A 134 17.86 18.07 -2.69
CA ASP A 134 16.56 18.75 -2.69
C ASP A 134 15.53 17.99 -1.83
N LEU A 135 15.59 16.66 -1.81
CA LEU A 135 14.74 15.82 -0.96
C LEU A 135 15.02 16.11 0.52
N HIS A 136 16.29 16.11 0.92
CA HIS A 136 16.69 16.33 2.30
C HIS A 136 16.48 17.78 2.75
N GLU A 137 16.62 18.74 1.84
CA GLU A 137 16.26 20.13 2.10
C GLU A 137 14.77 20.29 2.42
N ASP A 138 13.89 19.66 1.64
CA ASP A 138 12.44 19.77 1.84
C ASP A 138 11.95 18.89 3.00
N LEU A 139 12.61 17.76 3.25
CA LEU A 139 12.34 16.89 4.40
C LEU A 139 12.54 17.63 5.72
N TYR A 140 13.55 18.49 5.82
CA TYR A 140 13.84 19.26 7.04
C TYR A 140 13.59 20.77 6.90
N ASN A 141 12.96 21.21 5.80
CA ASN A 141 12.65 22.60 5.47
C ASN A 141 13.87 23.56 5.57
N LEU A 142 15.04 23.11 5.11
CA LEU A 142 16.35 23.79 5.26
C LEU A 142 16.56 24.96 4.29
N ALA A 143 15.97 24.93 3.10
CA ALA A 143 16.22 25.96 2.11
C ALA A 143 15.75 27.36 2.59
N PRO A 144 16.47 28.44 2.26
CA PRO A 144 16.04 29.81 2.56
C PRO A 144 14.70 30.15 1.86
N ALA A 145 13.97 31.13 2.38
CA ALA A 145 12.67 31.51 1.79
C ALA A 145 12.80 32.32 0.48
N THR A 146 13.97 32.90 0.21
CA THR A 146 14.22 33.77 -0.95
C THR A 146 15.67 33.60 -1.44
N GLY A 147 15.94 34.05 -2.66
CA GLY A 147 17.26 33.96 -3.29
C GLY A 147 17.41 32.73 -4.20
N SER A 148 18.61 32.55 -4.75
CA SER A 148 18.89 31.47 -5.72
C SER A 148 18.87 30.07 -5.12
N GLN A 149 18.95 29.97 -3.79
CA GLN A 149 18.93 28.73 -3.02
C GLN A 149 17.54 28.41 -2.47
N ALA A 150 16.54 29.24 -2.76
CA ALA A 150 15.23 29.09 -2.16
C ALA A 150 14.49 27.87 -2.70
N ARG A 151 13.76 27.19 -1.81
CA ARG A 151 12.79 26.16 -2.15
C ARG A 151 11.44 26.47 -1.49
N PRO A 152 10.32 25.97 -2.04
CA PRO A 152 9.02 26.08 -1.39
C PRO A 152 9.08 25.53 0.03
N TYR A 153 8.49 26.24 0.99
CA TYR A 153 8.31 25.71 2.34
C TYR A 153 7.22 24.63 2.32
N ILE A 154 7.54 23.43 2.81
CA ILE A 154 6.60 22.32 2.98
C ILE A 154 5.87 22.54 4.31
N GLY A 155 4.73 23.24 4.27
CA GLY A 155 4.02 23.72 5.46
C GLY A 155 3.28 25.03 5.20
N THR A 156 2.30 25.39 6.01
CA THR A 156 1.57 26.67 5.86
C THR A 156 2.36 27.89 6.33
N THR A 157 2.97 27.81 7.52
CA THR A 157 3.77 28.91 8.09
C THR A 157 4.82 28.36 9.04
N ARG A 158 6.08 28.74 8.82
CA ARG A 158 7.21 28.40 9.71
C ARG A 158 6.90 28.76 11.16
N ARG A 159 7.03 27.80 12.06
CA ARG A 159 7.14 27.98 13.52
C ARG A 159 8.40 28.75 13.88
N CYS A 160 9.55 28.41 13.29
CA CYS A 160 10.84 29.03 13.59
C CYS A 160 11.43 29.74 12.36
N ASN A 161 11.76 31.03 12.50
CA ASN A 161 12.39 31.83 11.45
C ASN A 161 13.88 32.10 11.78
N ARG A 162 14.63 31.03 12.00
CA ARG A 162 16.08 31.09 12.30
C ARG A 162 16.84 30.67 11.07
N THR A 163 17.90 31.42 10.75
CA THR A 163 18.84 31.07 9.68
C THR A 163 20.21 30.74 10.24
N PHE A 164 21.05 30.13 9.41
CA PHE A 164 22.47 29.93 9.67
C PHE A 164 23.25 29.95 8.35
N SER A 165 24.58 30.06 8.42
CA SER A 165 25.43 30.00 7.23
C SER A 165 26.49 28.92 7.39
N SER A 166 26.63 28.08 6.36
CA SER A 166 27.59 26.97 6.34
C SER A 166 28.04 26.69 4.91
N GLY A 167 29.34 26.52 4.69
CA GLY A 167 29.90 26.25 3.37
C GLY A 167 29.62 27.33 2.31
N GLY A 168 29.43 28.59 2.73
CA GLY A 168 29.15 29.72 1.82
C GLY A 168 27.68 29.92 1.45
N PHE A 169 26.78 29.07 1.97
CA PHE A 169 25.33 29.18 1.74
C PHE A 169 24.59 29.57 3.02
N THR A 170 23.41 30.17 2.87
CA THR A 170 22.50 30.50 3.96
C THR A 170 21.29 29.57 3.93
N TYR A 171 20.98 28.98 5.07
CA TYR A 171 19.89 28.02 5.26
C TYR A 171 18.96 28.48 6.38
N ASN A 172 17.75 27.93 6.43
CA ASN A 172 16.88 27.93 7.60
C ASN A 172 17.25 26.78 8.52
N GLN A 173 17.19 27.01 9.84
CA GLN A 173 17.37 25.95 10.82
C GLN A 173 16.11 25.06 10.86
N PRO A 174 16.27 23.73 10.88
CA PRO A 174 15.17 22.80 10.71
C PRO A 174 14.29 22.73 11.95
N GLU A 175 12.99 22.92 11.78
CA GLU A 175 12.04 23.07 12.88
C GLU A 175 11.86 21.78 13.69
N LEU A 176 12.09 20.64 13.04
CA LEU A 176 12.16 19.31 13.65
C LEU A 176 13.36 19.13 14.58
N ALA A 177 14.37 20.00 14.51
CA ALA A 177 15.55 19.96 15.37
C ALA A 177 15.66 21.19 16.30
N LEU A 178 14.59 21.98 16.42
CA LEU A 178 14.54 23.16 17.28
C LEU A 178 13.52 22.99 18.40
N ASN A 179 13.89 23.43 19.60
CA ASN A 179 12.99 23.48 20.75
C ASN A 179 11.79 24.42 20.52
N GLU A 180 10.84 24.41 21.45
CA GLU A 180 9.62 25.23 21.38
C GLU A 180 9.88 26.75 21.31
N SER A 181 11.00 27.20 21.88
CA SER A 181 11.40 28.61 21.90
C SER A 181 12.14 29.05 20.62
N CYS A 182 12.34 28.14 19.66
CA CYS A 182 13.11 28.39 18.45
C CYS A 182 14.50 28.97 18.76
N THR A 183 15.15 28.47 19.83
CA THR A 183 16.53 28.85 20.17
C THR A 183 17.45 28.42 19.04
N SER A 184 18.32 29.31 18.57
CA SER A 184 19.31 28.96 17.54
C SER A 184 20.18 27.80 18.02
N ALA A 185 20.33 26.77 17.19
CA ALA A 185 21.06 25.54 17.50
C ALA A 185 22.13 25.23 16.44
N PHE A 186 22.72 26.26 15.82
CA PHE A 186 23.84 26.12 14.90
C PHE A 186 25.18 26.40 15.59
N THR A 187 26.16 25.52 15.38
CA THR A 187 27.54 25.70 15.82
C THR A 187 28.49 25.35 14.68
N SER A 188 29.40 26.26 14.33
CA SER A 188 30.37 26.04 13.26
C SER A 188 31.70 25.47 13.77
N GLY A 189 32.32 24.60 12.97
CA GLY A 189 33.69 24.11 13.20
C GLY A 189 33.88 23.31 14.50
N VAL A 190 32.84 22.59 14.93
CA VAL A 190 32.86 21.66 16.06
C VAL A 190 33.85 20.54 15.74
N LEU A 191 34.70 20.19 16.71
CA LEU A 191 35.58 19.05 16.58
C LEU A 191 34.79 17.77 16.89
N LEU A 192 34.58 16.92 15.88
CA LEU A 192 33.89 15.64 15.98
C LEU A 192 34.70 14.55 15.28
N GLU A 193 34.48 13.30 15.65
CA GLU A 193 35.04 12.14 14.96
C GLU A 193 34.49 12.04 13.51
N ASP A 194 35.34 11.68 12.54
CA ASP A 194 34.88 11.44 11.17
C ASP A 194 34.11 10.12 11.08
N ALA A 195 32.85 10.18 10.64
CA ALA A 195 31.98 9.03 10.49
C ALA A 195 32.19 8.22 9.20
N THR A 196 33.21 8.52 8.38
CA THR A 196 33.61 7.61 7.28
C THR A 196 34.11 6.27 7.82
N PRO A 197 33.94 5.14 7.08
CA PRO A 197 34.45 3.84 7.48
C PRO A 197 35.91 3.82 7.92
N GLY A 198 36.19 3.17 9.06
CA GLY A 198 37.56 2.88 9.51
C GLY A 198 38.04 3.76 10.66
N ASN A 199 39.11 4.55 10.45
CA ASN A 199 39.69 5.35 11.53
C ASN A 199 38.98 6.71 11.66
N HIS A 200 38.33 6.93 12.80
CA HIS A 200 37.49 8.10 13.05
C HIS A 200 38.28 9.28 13.63
N ALA A 201 39.15 9.89 12.81
CA ALA A 201 39.94 11.04 13.22
C ALA A 201 39.06 12.27 13.53
N ASN A 202 39.48 13.08 14.50
CA ASN A 202 38.80 14.32 14.83
C ASN A 202 38.96 15.37 13.72
N VAL A 203 37.84 15.90 13.25
CA VAL A 203 37.72 16.84 12.14
C VAL A 203 36.78 17.99 12.50
N ARG A 204 36.97 19.17 11.89
CA ARG A 204 36.10 20.33 12.13
C ARG A 204 34.89 20.26 11.21
N ILE A 205 33.70 20.15 11.79
CA ILE A 205 32.43 20.00 11.08
C ILE A 205 31.42 21.02 11.63
N ASP A 206 30.54 21.52 10.76
CA ASP A 206 29.41 22.34 11.18
C ASP A 206 28.26 21.45 11.68
N VAL A 207 27.56 21.89 12.72
CA VAL A 207 26.42 21.15 13.30
C VAL A 207 25.21 22.08 13.41
N VAL A 208 24.06 21.64 12.92
CA VAL A 208 22.78 22.33 13.10
C VAL A 208 21.79 21.44 13.82
N GLY A 209 21.03 22.03 14.74
CA GLY A 209 19.94 21.37 15.45
C GLY A 209 20.30 20.95 16.89
N SER A 210 19.32 20.36 17.54
CA SER A 210 19.39 19.91 18.93
C SER A 210 18.52 18.67 19.13
N ASN A 211 18.83 17.91 20.17
CA ASN A 211 17.96 16.82 20.61
C ASN A 211 16.80 17.39 21.45
N ALA A 212 15.66 16.72 21.40
CA ALA A 212 14.51 16.95 22.24
C ALA A 212 14.78 16.50 23.67
N LEU A 213 14.47 17.36 24.64
CA LEU A 213 14.31 16.89 26.01
C LEU A 213 13.05 15.99 26.04
N ALA A 214 13.08 14.92 26.84
CA ALA A 214 12.13 13.79 26.89
C ALA A 214 10.63 14.12 27.17
N VAL A 215 10.17 15.36 26.95
CA VAL A 215 8.80 15.81 27.23
C VAL A 215 8.09 16.19 25.93
N PRO A 216 6.86 15.69 25.68
CA PRO A 216 6.03 16.12 24.56
C PRO A 216 5.67 17.60 24.72
N ARG A 217 6.23 18.46 23.87
CA ARG A 217 5.88 19.88 23.72
C ARG A 217 5.75 20.19 22.23
N THR A 218 5.27 21.39 21.89
CA THR A 218 5.12 21.85 20.49
C THR A 218 6.45 22.11 19.76
N GLY A 219 7.59 21.94 20.42
CA GLY A 219 8.91 21.94 19.81
C GLY A 219 9.18 20.68 18.99
N TYR A 220 10.20 20.70 18.14
CA TYR A 220 10.61 19.56 17.31
C TYR A 220 9.49 19.07 16.36
N SER A 221 8.63 20.00 15.93
CA SER A 221 7.59 19.81 14.92
C SER A 221 7.58 21.01 13.98
N ASP A 222 7.24 20.76 12.72
CA ASP A 222 7.08 21.70 11.61
C ASP A 222 5.60 22.03 11.32
N LYS A 223 4.71 21.84 12.31
CA LYS A 223 3.26 22.16 12.27
C LYS A 223 2.45 21.39 11.20
N GLY A 224 2.89 20.17 10.90
CA GLY A 224 2.13 19.23 10.09
C GLY A 224 0.86 18.71 10.73
N LEU A 225 0.28 17.72 10.06
CA LEU A 225 -0.79 16.87 10.58
C LEU A 225 -0.35 16.07 11.80
N PHE A 226 0.89 15.60 11.81
CA PHE A 226 1.43 14.69 12.81
C PHE A 226 2.66 15.33 13.47
N ALA A 227 2.69 15.32 14.80
CA ALA A 227 3.87 15.80 15.50
C ALA A 227 5.07 14.93 15.12
N ARG A 228 6.23 15.57 14.87
CA ARG A 228 7.53 14.92 14.62
C ARG A 228 7.62 14.05 13.37
N LEU A 229 6.56 13.91 12.59
CA LEU A 229 6.63 13.41 11.22
C LEU A 229 6.93 14.60 10.30
N PRO A 230 7.98 14.57 9.47
CA PRO A 230 8.22 15.63 8.51
C PRO A 230 7.03 15.89 7.59
N ASN A 231 6.67 17.15 7.37
CA ASN A 231 5.53 17.53 6.52
C ASN A 231 5.57 16.90 5.11
N LEU A 232 6.78 16.66 4.57
CA LEU A 232 6.96 16.02 3.26
C LEU A 232 6.53 14.54 3.26
N LEU A 233 6.68 13.85 4.39
CA LEU A 233 6.29 12.45 4.58
C LEU A 233 4.85 12.27 5.09
N GLU A 234 4.13 13.37 5.23
CA GLU A 234 2.68 13.34 5.46
C GLU A 234 1.93 13.19 4.13
N PRO A 235 0.64 12.81 4.16
CA PRO A 235 -0.23 12.91 3.00
C PRO A 235 -0.37 14.36 2.53
N ALA A 236 -0.59 14.57 1.24
CA ALA A 236 -0.93 15.89 0.70
C ALA A 236 -2.16 16.46 1.43
N HIS A 237 -1.98 17.56 2.17
CA HIS A 237 -3.03 18.15 2.98
C HIS A 237 -2.88 19.68 3.07
N ALA A 238 -3.98 20.39 3.36
CA ALA A 238 -3.96 21.85 3.49
C ALA A 238 -2.92 22.36 4.52
N SER A 239 -2.68 21.60 5.59
CA SER A 239 -1.68 21.93 6.63
C SER A 239 -0.23 21.96 6.11
N ASN A 240 0.07 21.21 5.04
CA ASN A 240 1.37 21.16 4.37
C ASN A 240 1.32 21.78 2.95
N ASN A 241 0.35 22.65 2.68
CA ASN A 241 0.10 23.25 1.36
C ASN A 241 -0.08 22.22 0.22
N PHE A 242 -0.59 21.03 0.54
CA PHE A 242 -0.72 19.90 -0.39
C PHE A 242 0.62 19.44 -0.99
N LEU A 243 1.72 19.69 -0.29
CA LEU A 243 3.06 19.32 -0.76
C LEU A 243 3.55 17.98 -0.22
N GLY A 244 2.90 17.42 0.82
CA GLY A 244 3.19 16.08 1.32
C GLY A 244 3.06 14.98 0.25
N LEU A 245 3.89 13.95 0.36
CA LEU A 245 4.00 12.82 -0.57
C LEU A 245 3.87 11.46 0.12
N GLY A 246 3.91 11.42 1.45
CA GLY A 246 3.99 10.18 2.19
C GLY A 246 2.64 9.50 2.36
N HIS A 247 2.71 8.18 2.43
CA HIS A 247 1.60 7.29 2.75
C HIS A 247 1.90 6.64 4.11
N PRO A 248 1.73 7.37 5.24
CA PRO A 248 2.00 6.84 6.57
C PRO A 248 1.06 5.71 6.93
N VAL A 249 1.58 4.72 7.64
CA VAL A 249 0.86 3.53 8.11
C VAL A 249 0.70 3.64 9.62
N PHE A 250 -0.54 3.84 10.07
CA PHE A 250 -0.85 4.01 11.49
C PHE A 250 -1.29 2.69 12.11
N PHE A 251 -0.38 2.04 12.84
CA PHE A 251 -0.68 0.81 13.56
C PHE A 251 -1.49 1.10 14.83
N PRO A 252 -2.62 0.40 15.06
CA PRO A 252 -3.36 0.49 16.31
C PRO A 252 -2.50 0.03 17.48
N ALA A 253 -2.74 0.59 18.67
CA ALA A 253 -1.90 0.32 19.83
C ALA A 253 -1.90 -1.14 20.29
N SER A 254 -2.90 -1.92 19.86
CA SER A 254 -3.07 -3.35 20.08
C SER A 254 -2.27 -4.25 19.10
N GLY A 255 -1.43 -3.68 18.22
CA GLY A 255 -0.59 -4.47 17.30
C GLY A 255 -1.38 -5.06 16.11
N GLN A 256 -2.42 -4.37 15.67
CA GLN A 256 -3.31 -4.87 14.61
C GLN A 256 -2.74 -4.69 13.21
N THR A 257 -3.17 -5.58 12.31
CA THR A 257 -3.00 -5.46 10.86
C THR A 257 -3.73 -4.23 10.33
N VAL A 258 -3.04 -3.44 9.51
CA VAL A 258 -3.57 -2.28 8.78
C VAL A 258 -3.70 -2.66 7.31
N ASP A 259 -4.83 -2.30 6.71
CA ASP A 259 -5.02 -2.40 5.27
C ASP A 259 -4.44 -1.17 4.59
N LEU A 260 -3.49 -1.39 3.69
CA LEU A 260 -2.85 -0.34 2.90
C LEU A 260 -3.65 -0.03 1.62
N GLY A 261 -4.71 -0.78 1.34
CA GLY A 261 -5.44 -0.71 0.09
C GLY A 261 -4.69 -1.40 -1.05
N THR A 262 -5.12 -1.09 -2.28
CA THR A 262 -4.49 -1.63 -3.49
C THR A 262 -3.22 -0.84 -3.82
N ILE A 263 -2.10 -1.55 -3.91
CA ILE A 263 -0.87 -1.02 -4.46
C ILE A 263 -0.84 -1.37 -5.95
N GLU A 264 -0.68 -0.37 -6.79
CA GLU A 264 -0.62 -0.52 -8.25
C GLU A 264 0.61 -1.32 -8.70
N ALA A 265 0.43 -2.11 -9.77
CA ALA A 265 1.51 -2.85 -10.41
C ALA A 265 2.59 -1.90 -10.95
N GLY A 266 3.86 -2.35 -10.93
CA GLY A 266 4.96 -1.69 -11.64
C GLY A 266 5.45 -0.37 -11.04
N ARG A 267 4.78 0.18 -10.02
CA ARG A 267 5.26 1.35 -9.28
C ARG A 267 6.27 0.91 -8.22
N GLU A 268 7.40 1.60 -8.16
CA GLU A 268 8.43 1.36 -7.13
C GLU A 268 8.04 2.07 -5.83
N LEU A 269 7.96 1.29 -4.75
CA LEU A 269 7.76 1.71 -3.38
C LEU A 269 9.12 1.94 -2.72
N VAL A 270 9.25 3.03 -1.97
CA VAL A 270 10.32 3.21 -0.99
C VAL A 270 9.69 3.40 0.38
N PHE A 271 9.91 2.44 1.27
CA PHE A 271 9.45 2.55 2.64
C PHE A 271 10.35 3.51 3.41
N PHE A 272 9.75 4.23 4.35
CA PHE A 272 10.47 5.04 5.33
C PHE A 272 10.04 4.68 6.75
N LEU A 273 10.99 4.77 7.67
CA LEU A 273 10.79 4.70 9.10
C LEU A 273 11.18 6.06 9.69
N VAL A 274 10.30 6.65 10.49
CA VAL A 274 10.60 7.84 11.28
C VAL A 274 10.71 7.43 12.74
N VAL A 275 11.88 7.68 13.31
CA VAL A 275 12.24 7.27 14.66
C VAL A 275 12.46 8.50 15.51
N GLU A 276 11.88 8.47 16.71
CA GLU A 276 12.02 9.50 17.72
C GLU A 276 13.05 9.09 18.77
N ASN A 277 14.34 9.26 18.45
CA ASN A 277 15.42 8.95 19.37
C ASN A 277 16.52 10.01 19.29
N ASP A 278 17.13 10.31 20.44
CA ASP A 278 18.18 11.29 20.56
C ASP A 278 19.40 10.88 19.74
N SER A 279 19.78 11.72 18.77
CA SER A 279 21.00 11.50 18.01
C SER A 279 22.23 11.60 18.93
N VAL A 280 23.12 10.61 18.81
CA VAL A 280 24.44 10.56 19.46
C VAL A 280 25.50 10.45 18.35
N HIS A 281 26.63 11.09 18.54
CA HIS A 281 27.77 11.00 17.61
C HIS A 281 28.93 10.29 18.31
N SER A 282 29.04 8.99 18.05
CA SER A 282 30.12 8.10 18.46
C SER A 282 30.30 7.02 17.39
N PRO A 283 31.07 7.29 16.31
CA PRO A 283 31.27 6.32 15.23
C PRO A 283 31.82 4.97 15.69
N TYR A 284 32.58 4.94 16.80
CA TYR A 284 33.08 3.71 17.43
C TYR A 284 31.99 2.82 18.05
N GLU A 285 30.84 3.40 18.36
CA GLU A 285 29.63 2.69 18.84
C GLU A 285 28.60 2.55 17.72
N SER A 286 29.00 2.74 16.45
CA SER A 286 28.10 2.74 15.30
C SER A 286 26.95 3.76 15.42
N ARG A 287 27.18 4.87 16.12
CA ARG A 287 26.20 5.95 16.30
C ARG A 287 26.70 7.22 15.66
N VAL A 288 25.94 7.83 14.75
CA VAL A 288 26.39 9.06 14.08
C VAL A 288 25.27 10.10 13.99
N TYR A 289 25.63 11.35 13.80
CA TYR A 289 24.66 12.36 13.39
C TYR A 289 24.34 12.19 11.90
N PRO A 290 23.08 12.32 11.47
CA PRO A 290 22.76 12.44 10.05
C PRO A 290 23.63 13.50 9.35
N CYS A 291 24.05 13.23 8.12
CA CYS A 291 24.93 14.10 7.35
C CYS A 291 24.17 14.79 6.21
N LEU A 292 23.87 16.09 6.37
CA LEU A 292 23.16 16.88 5.37
C LEU A 292 24.01 17.17 4.13
N ARG A 293 25.31 17.39 4.30
CA ARG A 293 26.22 17.72 3.20
C ARG A 293 27.55 17.00 3.34
N LYS A 294 27.94 16.27 2.29
CA LYS A 294 29.21 15.54 2.19
C LYS A 294 30.21 16.27 1.30
N ALA A 295 31.49 16.19 1.65
CA ALA A 295 32.58 16.50 0.75
C ALA A 295 32.79 15.37 -0.27
N ALA A 296 33.55 15.63 -1.33
CA ALA A 296 33.80 14.65 -2.41
C ALA A 296 34.51 13.36 -1.94
N ASN A 297 35.22 13.41 -0.82
CA ASN A 297 35.87 12.25 -0.18
C ASN A 297 34.90 11.45 0.72
N GLY A 298 33.62 11.82 0.79
CA GLY A 298 32.60 11.17 1.62
C GLY A 298 32.50 11.71 3.05
N GLN A 299 33.42 12.57 3.49
CA GLN A 299 33.41 13.18 4.81
C GLN A 299 32.21 14.11 5.00
N CYS A 300 31.56 14.08 6.16
CA CYS A 300 30.52 15.04 6.45
C CYS A 300 31.06 16.45 6.71
N THR A 301 30.40 17.46 6.15
CA THR A 301 30.74 18.88 6.35
C THR A 301 29.65 19.66 7.10
N LEU A 302 28.43 19.12 7.16
CA LEU A 302 27.32 19.66 7.93
C LEU A 302 26.48 18.51 8.47
N HIS A 303 26.51 18.31 9.78
CA HIS A 303 25.66 17.35 10.48
C HIS A 303 24.34 17.98 10.94
N LEU A 304 23.29 17.16 10.93
CA LEU A 304 22.03 17.44 11.59
C LEU A 304 21.99 16.71 12.93
N LYS A 305 21.91 17.46 14.02
CA LYS A 305 21.63 16.93 15.36
C LYS A 305 20.13 17.03 15.59
N THR A 306 19.43 15.90 15.67
CA THR A 306 17.97 15.83 15.71
C THR A 306 17.51 14.66 16.59
N SER A 307 16.31 14.74 17.16
CA SER A 307 15.64 13.56 17.74
C SER A 307 14.66 12.89 16.78
N THR A 308 14.48 13.45 15.58
CA THR A 308 13.65 12.88 14.52
C THR A 308 14.57 12.43 13.39
N SER A 309 14.78 11.12 13.29
CA SER A 309 15.57 10.49 12.23
C SER A 309 14.65 9.83 11.23
N VAL A 310 15.03 9.85 9.95
CA VAL A 310 14.27 9.25 8.86
C VAL A 310 15.17 8.26 8.14
N PHE A 311 14.73 7.01 8.08
CA PHE A 311 15.43 5.92 7.42
C PHE A 311 14.60 5.42 6.25
N PHE A 312 15.20 5.29 5.08
CA PHE A 312 14.58 4.76 3.87
C PHE A 312 15.06 3.34 3.61
N SER A 313 14.18 2.52 3.02
CA SER A 313 14.56 1.20 2.52
C SER A 313 15.58 1.27 1.37
N ARG A 314 15.69 2.44 0.73
CA ARG A 314 16.71 2.78 -0.25
C ARG A 314 17.91 3.45 0.43
N SER A 315 18.94 2.68 0.75
CA SER A 315 20.08 3.09 1.57
C SER A 315 20.83 4.33 1.08
N LYS A 316 20.91 4.54 -0.23
CA LYS A 316 21.53 5.73 -0.83
C LYS A 316 20.83 7.04 -0.47
N TRP A 317 19.61 6.99 0.07
CA TRP A 317 18.84 8.16 0.48
C TRP A 317 18.96 8.46 1.98
N ASN A 318 19.55 7.56 2.77
CA ASN A 318 19.79 7.80 4.20
C ASN A 318 20.84 8.90 4.39
N LEU A 319 20.69 9.68 5.45
CA LEU A 319 21.57 10.83 5.70
C LEU A 319 22.80 10.44 6.50
N ASP A 320 22.68 9.45 7.36
CA ASP A 320 23.73 8.98 8.24
C ASP A 320 24.74 8.10 7.49
N GLN A 321 25.99 8.20 7.91
CA GLN A 321 27.08 7.44 7.34
C GLN A 321 27.14 6.04 7.95
N ASP A 322 27.67 5.08 7.20
CA ASP A 322 28.06 3.76 7.73
C ASP A 322 29.49 3.86 8.29
N PRO A 323 29.71 4.03 9.61
CA PRO A 323 31.06 4.13 10.17
C PRO A 323 31.82 2.80 10.19
N VAL A 324 31.13 1.67 10.01
CA VAL A 324 31.73 0.34 10.04
C VAL A 324 32.21 -0.07 8.66
N GLY A 325 31.41 0.15 7.62
CA GLY A 325 31.75 -0.12 6.21
C GLY A 325 31.96 -1.60 5.87
N GLN A 326 31.34 -2.51 6.62
CA GLN A 326 31.40 -3.96 6.38
C GLN A 326 30.55 -4.37 5.16
N THR A 327 30.97 -5.44 4.46
CA THR A 327 30.23 -5.99 3.30
C THR A 327 30.09 -7.51 3.44
N PRO A 328 28.85 -8.07 3.42
CA PRO A 328 27.57 -7.35 3.52
C PRO A 328 27.46 -6.61 4.87
N VAL A 329 26.50 -5.67 4.98
CA VAL A 329 26.25 -4.93 6.23
C VAL A 329 25.70 -5.85 7.31
N ALA A 330 24.80 -6.76 6.93
CA ALA A 330 24.31 -7.82 7.79
C ALA A 330 23.88 -9.02 6.94
N THR A 331 23.86 -10.20 7.55
CA THR A 331 23.24 -11.40 6.99
C THR A 331 22.68 -12.24 8.13
N ARG A 332 21.43 -12.70 7.99
CA ARG A 332 20.67 -13.39 9.02
C ARG A 332 19.90 -14.57 8.44
N ASN A 333 19.62 -15.57 9.28
CA ASN A 333 18.71 -16.67 8.96
C ASN A 333 17.30 -16.31 9.44
N ILE A 334 16.35 -16.15 8.52
CA ILE A 334 15.02 -15.62 8.84
C ILE A 334 14.14 -16.62 9.60
N GLY A 335 14.41 -17.92 9.51
CA GLY A 335 13.68 -18.98 10.20
C GLY A 335 14.30 -19.40 11.54
N CYS A 336 15.44 -18.81 11.90
CA CYS A 336 16.19 -19.13 13.10
C CYS A 336 15.99 -18.05 14.16
N ALA A 337 15.78 -18.46 15.41
CA ALA A 337 15.61 -17.53 16.52
C ALA A 337 16.89 -16.73 16.79
N TYR A 338 16.75 -15.43 17.02
CA TYR A 338 17.82 -14.55 17.42
C TYR A 338 18.46 -14.99 18.75
N SER A 339 19.75 -14.75 18.87
CA SER A 339 20.54 -15.00 20.07
C SER A 339 21.64 -13.95 20.17
N GLU A 340 21.68 -13.24 21.30
CA GLU A 340 22.74 -12.28 21.64
C GLU A 340 24.14 -12.93 21.69
N TYR A 341 24.21 -14.25 21.86
CA TYR A 341 25.47 -15.00 21.92
C TYR A 341 26.03 -15.33 20.53
N CYS A 342 25.23 -15.22 19.47
CA CYS A 342 25.65 -15.58 18.13
C CYS A 342 26.50 -14.46 17.51
N SER A 343 27.78 -14.74 17.24
CA SER A 343 28.64 -13.83 16.47
C SER A 343 28.38 -13.98 14.97
N PRO A 344 28.01 -12.91 14.25
CA PRO A 344 27.84 -12.94 12.80
C PRO A 344 29.11 -13.30 12.03
N GLU A 345 30.29 -13.01 12.57
CA GLU A 345 31.59 -13.31 11.96
C GLU A 345 31.98 -14.79 12.11
N MET A 346 31.47 -15.45 13.15
CA MET A 346 31.73 -16.85 13.44
C MET A 346 30.46 -17.57 13.90
N PRO A 347 29.45 -17.74 13.02
CA PRO A 347 28.16 -18.29 13.40
C PRO A 347 28.30 -19.76 13.80
N HIS A 348 27.96 -20.07 15.05
CA HIS A 348 28.09 -21.41 15.61
C HIS A 348 26.74 -21.92 16.16
N PRO A 349 26.34 -23.18 15.88
CA PRO A 349 25.01 -23.67 16.26
C PRO A 349 24.69 -23.65 17.76
N LEU A 350 25.69 -23.86 18.62
CA LEU A 350 25.49 -23.80 20.06
C LEU A 350 25.20 -22.38 20.57
N ASP A 351 25.52 -21.37 19.76
CA ASP A 351 25.36 -19.96 20.12
C ASP A 351 24.11 -19.35 19.46
N GLY A 352 23.29 -20.15 18.77
CA GLY A 352 22.06 -19.72 18.12
C GLY A 352 22.14 -19.53 16.60
N ALA A 353 23.15 -20.10 15.93
CA ALA A 353 23.18 -20.15 14.47
C ALA A 353 22.42 -21.37 13.90
N CYS A 354 21.75 -21.20 12.76
CA CYS A 354 21.09 -22.29 12.05
C CYS A 354 21.64 -22.44 10.63
N SER A 355 21.69 -23.68 10.15
CA SER A 355 22.12 -24.01 8.79
C SER A 355 21.04 -23.62 7.77
N ILE A 356 21.43 -22.91 6.70
CA ILE A 356 20.56 -22.59 5.57
C ILE A 356 20.35 -23.86 4.74
N ALA A 357 19.10 -24.21 4.47
CA ALA A 357 18.77 -25.46 3.78
C ALA A 357 19.44 -25.61 2.39
N ALA A 358 19.60 -24.50 1.66
CA ALA A 358 20.14 -24.50 0.31
C ALA A 358 21.67 -24.64 0.24
N THR A 359 22.40 -24.12 1.23
CA THR A 359 23.88 -24.00 1.16
C THR A 359 24.60 -24.77 2.25
N GLY A 360 23.91 -25.15 3.33
CA GLY A 360 24.52 -25.71 4.53
C GLY A 360 25.25 -24.67 5.41
N GLN A 361 25.36 -23.42 4.97
CA GLN A 361 26.02 -22.35 5.72
C GLN A 361 25.25 -22.04 7.01
N ASN A 362 25.96 -21.94 8.14
CA ASN A 362 25.37 -21.46 9.38
C ASN A 362 25.30 -19.93 9.38
N LEU A 363 24.19 -19.38 9.85
CA LEU A 363 23.97 -17.95 10.06
C LEU A 363 23.24 -17.74 11.39
N CYS A 364 23.52 -16.62 12.06
CA CYS A 364 22.75 -16.20 13.23
C CYS A 364 21.27 -15.97 12.88
N GLY A 365 20.38 -16.30 13.80
CA GLY A 365 18.96 -16.01 13.68
C GLY A 365 18.66 -14.51 13.67
N TRP A 366 17.45 -14.17 13.22
CA TRP A 366 17.05 -12.79 13.00
C TRP A 366 16.06 -12.26 14.04
N LEU A 367 14.88 -12.89 14.14
CA LEU A 367 13.82 -12.52 15.07
C LEU A 367 13.88 -13.42 16.29
N ASP A 368 13.50 -12.92 17.46
CA ASP A 368 13.44 -13.77 18.65
C ASP A 368 12.38 -14.89 18.54
N ALA A 369 12.45 -15.85 19.46
CA ALA A 369 11.56 -17.01 19.44
C ALA A 369 10.07 -16.63 19.65
N GLU A 370 9.78 -15.52 20.33
CA GLU A 370 8.42 -15.05 20.57
C GLU A 370 7.81 -14.47 19.29
N ALA A 371 8.54 -13.61 18.57
CA ALA A 371 8.14 -13.06 17.29
C ALA A 371 7.93 -14.17 16.25
N LEU A 372 8.83 -15.16 16.18
CA LEU A 372 8.64 -16.33 15.29
C LEU A 372 7.38 -17.13 15.64
N THR A 373 7.10 -17.31 16.94
CA THR A 373 5.88 -17.98 17.40
C THR A 373 4.63 -17.16 17.06
N GLN A 374 4.67 -15.85 17.21
CA GLN A 374 3.59 -14.92 16.92
C GLN A 374 3.24 -14.91 15.43
N LEU A 375 4.25 -14.92 14.55
CA LEU A 375 4.06 -15.06 13.10
C LEU A 375 3.29 -16.34 12.75
N GLY A 376 3.51 -17.43 13.51
CA GLY A 376 2.82 -18.71 13.37
C GLY A 376 1.34 -18.71 13.79
N THR A 377 0.80 -17.59 14.28
CA THR A 377 -0.61 -17.49 14.70
C THR A 377 -1.53 -16.97 13.58
N ALA A 378 -2.84 -17.23 13.72
CA ALA A 378 -3.84 -16.86 12.71
C ALA A 378 -3.89 -15.36 12.36
N PRO A 379 -3.76 -14.40 13.33
CA PRO A 379 -3.67 -12.97 13.00
C PRO A 379 -2.52 -12.62 12.03
N TYR A 380 -1.41 -13.35 12.11
CA TYR A 380 -0.23 -13.18 11.25
C TYR A 380 -0.23 -14.14 10.05
N GLY A 381 -1.38 -14.75 9.76
CA GLY A 381 -1.57 -15.63 8.61
C GLY A 381 -0.96 -17.02 8.77
N ASN A 382 -0.62 -17.45 9.99
CA ASN A 382 0.13 -18.68 10.27
C ASN A 382 1.44 -18.75 9.46
N THR A 383 2.16 -17.63 9.42
CA THR A 383 3.39 -17.50 8.65
C THR A 383 4.52 -18.27 9.33
N SER A 384 5.13 -19.19 8.58
CA SER A 384 6.31 -19.92 9.00
C SER A 384 7.49 -19.49 8.14
N LEU A 385 8.54 -18.97 8.76
CA LEU A 385 9.73 -18.52 8.04
C LEU A 385 10.67 -19.71 7.81
N PRO A 386 11.11 -19.96 6.56
CA PRO A 386 12.06 -21.02 6.26
C PRO A 386 13.47 -20.66 6.74
N MET A 387 14.33 -21.67 6.85
CA MET A 387 15.77 -21.48 7.16
C MET A 387 16.52 -20.93 5.94
N GLU A 388 16.21 -19.68 5.58
CA GLU A 388 16.73 -18.95 4.42
C GLU A 388 17.53 -17.72 4.84
N ALA A 389 18.45 -17.29 3.98
CA ALA A 389 19.27 -16.10 4.21
C ALA A 389 18.53 -14.83 3.82
N ALA A 390 18.61 -13.79 4.66
CA ALA A 390 18.36 -12.41 4.29
C ALA A 390 19.65 -11.61 4.50
N SER A 391 20.00 -10.77 3.53
CA SER A 391 21.25 -10.00 3.54
C SER A 391 20.99 -8.53 3.22
N VAL A 392 21.77 -7.66 3.86
CA VAL A 392 21.78 -6.22 3.61
C VAL A 392 23.06 -5.86 2.86
N ALA A 393 22.91 -5.40 1.63
CA ALA A 393 24.05 -4.93 0.83
C ALA A 393 24.51 -3.54 1.28
N VAL A 394 25.77 -3.20 1.02
CA VAL A 394 26.26 -1.83 1.24
C VAL A 394 25.59 -0.85 0.28
N SER A 395 25.40 0.40 0.72
CA SER A 395 24.80 1.47 -0.08
C SER A 395 25.63 1.89 -1.30
N GLY A 396 26.95 1.69 -1.25
CA GLY A 396 27.89 2.10 -2.29
C GLY A 396 28.20 3.61 -2.31
N ASN A 397 27.59 4.42 -1.45
CA ASN A 397 27.93 5.84 -1.25
C ASN A 397 28.34 6.16 0.21
N GLY A 398 28.56 5.12 1.03
CA GLY A 398 28.96 5.24 2.42
C GLY A 398 27.83 5.66 3.36
N ASN A 399 26.57 5.64 2.92
CA ASN A 399 25.40 5.75 3.79
C ASN A 399 25.11 4.43 4.49
N MET A 400 24.52 4.48 5.68
CA MET A 400 24.04 3.29 6.36
C MET A 400 22.79 2.73 5.67
N PRO A 401 22.77 1.45 5.26
CA PRO A 401 21.53 0.76 4.91
C PRO A 401 20.74 0.45 6.16
N HIS A 402 19.46 0.85 6.18
CA HIS A 402 18.61 0.70 7.35
C HIS A 402 17.54 -0.38 7.19
N ALA A 403 17.41 -1.03 6.04
CA ALA A 403 16.36 -2.02 5.83
C ALA A 403 16.91 -3.39 5.44
N ILE A 404 16.31 -4.43 6.01
CA ILE A 404 16.48 -5.82 5.60
C ILE A 404 15.12 -6.39 5.14
N LEU A 405 15.15 -7.16 4.06
CA LEU A 405 13.98 -7.84 3.51
C LEU A 405 14.09 -9.34 3.77
N GLY A 406 13.14 -9.89 4.51
CA GLY A 406 12.90 -11.34 4.62
C GLY A 406 11.73 -11.74 3.73
N ALA A 407 12.00 -12.26 2.53
CA ALA A 407 10.98 -12.71 1.59
C ALA A 407 11.05 -14.24 1.40
N PRO A 408 10.28 -15.03 2.18
CA PRO A 408 10.26 -16.49 2.07
C PRO A 408 9.98 -16.98 0.66
N SER A 409 10.83 -17.88 0.15
CA SER A 409 10.69 -18.39 -1.22
C SER A 409 9.36 -19.14 -1.46
N GLY A 410 8.81 -19.78 -0.43
CA GLY A 410 7.57 -20.56 -0.50
C GLY A 410 6.27 -19.75 -0.40
N THR A 411 6.32 -18.49 0.04
CA THR A 411 5.13 -17.62 0.15
C THR A 411 5.43 -16.19 -0.32
N PRO A 412 5.61 -15.96 -1.63
CA PRO A 412 5.97 -14.65 -2.19
C PRO A 412 5.08 -13.46 -1.78
N GLN A 413 3.81 -13.73 -1.50
CA GLN A 413 2.83 -12.75 -1.05
C GLN A 413 3.06 -12.26 0.39
N ASN A 414 3.82 -13.02 1.19
CA ASN A 414 4.11 -12.72 2.58
C ASN A 414 5.60 -12.40 2.69
N TRP A 415 5.94 -11.21 3.15
CA TRP A 415 7.33 -10.81 3.34
C TRP A 415 7.44 -9.92 4.57
N LEU A 416 8.65 -9.84 5.11
CA LEU A 416 8.99 -9.01 6.24
C LEU A 416 9.95 -7.94 5.79
N LEU A 417 9.71 -6.72 6.23
CA LEU A 417 10.67 -5.64 6.12
C LEU A 417 10.92 -5.14 7.54
N ALA A 418 12.18 -5.12 7.93
CA ALA A 418 12.55 -4.51 9.19
C ALA A 418 13.59 -3.44 8.99
N PHE A 419 13.65 -2.58 9.99
CA PHE A 419 14.57 -1.48 10.04
C PHE A 419 15.46 -1.54 11.27
N GLU A 420 16.72 -1.16 11.06
CA GLU A 420 17.63 -0.70 12.12
C GLU A 420 17.25 0.74 12.46
N ASP A 421 17.02 1.05 13.73
CA ASP A 421 16.39 2.30 14.15
C ASP A 421 17.38 3.38 14.67
N LEU A 422 18.68 3.08 14.68
CA LEU A 422 19.73 4.01 15.13
C LEU A 422 20.60 4.52 13.99
N ASN A 423 20.76 5.85 13.90
CA ASN A 423 21.72 6.46 12.98
C ASN A 423 23.13 5.87 13.17
N GLY A 424 23.81 5.51 12.08
CA GLY A 424 25.11 4.84 12.05
C GLY A 424 24.99 3.31 12.06
N GLY A 425 23.78 2.82 12.29
CA GLY A 425 23.43 1.43 12.20
C GLY A 425 23.50 0.65 13.50
N GLY A 426 23.80 1.29 14.64
CA GLY A 426 23.66 0.64 15.95
C GLY A 426 24.34 -0.73 16.04
N ASP A 427 23.57 -1.73 16.47
CA ASP A 427 24.02 -3.12 16.60
C ASP A 427 23.80 -3.96 15.33
N ARG A 428 23.08 -3.43 14.33
CA ARG A 428 22.92 -4.01 12.99
C ARG A 428 22.25 -5.38 13.01
N ASP A 429 21.40 -5.64 13.98
CA ASP A 429 20.63 -6.87 14.00
C ASP A 429 19.30 -6.77 13.23
N PHE A 430 18.86 -5.53 12.93
CA PHE A 430 17.66 -5.20 12.17
C PHE A 430 16.40 -5.87 12.74
N ASN A 431 16.31 -6.05 14.06
CA ASN A 431 15.10 -6.55 14.72
C ASN A 431 14.34 -5.45 15.49
N ASP A 432 14.79 -4.20 15.43
CA ASP A 432 14.20 -3.07 16.18
C ASP A 432 12.77 -2.75 15.77
N ALA A 433 12.49 -2.72 14.47
CA ALA A 433 11.18 -2.39 13.94
C ALA A 433 10.81 -3.32 12.78
N VAL A 434 10.02 -4.34 13.06
CA VAL A 434 9.72 -5.43 12.10
C VAL A 434 8.25 -5.38 11.67
N PHE A 435 8.04 -5.34 10.35
CA PHE A 435 6.72 -5.29 9.74
C PHE A 435 6.52 -6.47 8.80
N GLN A 436 5.41 -7.18 8.97
CA GLN A 436 4.96 -8.19 8.03
C GLN A 436 4.02 -7.55 7.02
N PHE A 437 4.25 -7.82 5.74
CA PHE A 437 3.36 -7.46 4.66
C PHE A 437 2.75 -8.70 4.03
N ARG A 438 1.45 -8.63 3.74
CA ARG A 438 0.69 -9.72 3.14
C ARG A 438 -0.17 -9.20 2.00
N GLY A 439 0.13 -9.66 0.79
CA GLY A 439 -0.72 -9.47 -0.38
C GLY A 439 -1.91 -10.43 -0.36
N ASP A 440 -3.05 -9.98 -0.90
CA ASP A 440 -4.18 -10.88 -1.16
C ASP A 440 -3.73 -12.03 -2.06
N THR A 441 -4.15 -13.26 -1.76
CA THR A 441 -3.83 -14.45 -2.60
C THR A 441 -4.92 -14.78 -3.60
N THR A 442 -5.93 -13.90 -3.69
CA THR A 442 -7.09 -14.13 -4.55
C THR A 442 -6.77 -13.68 -5.96
N ASN A 443 -6.63 -14.65 -6.86
CA ASN A 443 -6.64 -14.39 -8.29
C ASN A 443 -8.11 -14.27 -8.71
N GLU A 444 -8.64 -13.05 -8.81
CA GLU A 444 -10.05 -12.80 -9.11
C GLU A 444 -10.22 -11.70 -10.15
N ALA A 445 -11.08 -11.92 -11.14
CA ALA A 445 -11.57 -10.90 -12.05
C ALA A 445 -13.06 -10.70 -11.82
N ARG A 446 -13.50 -9.45 -11.66
CA ARG A 446 -14.92 -9.10 -11.59
C ARG A 446 -15.28 -8.10 -12.68
N SER A 447 -16.24 -8.47 -13.51
CA SER A 447 -16.79 -7.58 -14.53
C SER A 447 -17.59 -6.42 -13.93
N HIS A 448 -17.68 -5.33 -14.68
CA HIS A 448 -18.75 -4.36 -14.45
C HIS A 448 -20.13 -4.96 -14.72
N VAL A 449 -21.18 -4.21 -14.37
CA VAL A 449 -22.55 -4.59 -14.74
C VAL A 449 -22.65 -4.63 -16.26
N LEU A 450 -23.14 -5.75 -16.81
CA LEU A 450 -23.22 -6.03 -18.25
C LEU A 450 -24.38 -5.27 -18.95
N TYR A 451 -24.90 -4.22 -18.32
CA TYR A 451 -26.03 -3.46 -18.83
C TYR A 451 -25.56 -2.12 -19.44
N PRO A 452 -25.70 -1.92 -20.76
CA PRO A 452 -25.16 -0.74 -21.44
C PRO A 452 -26.08 0.51 -21.37
N SER A 453 -27.25 0.46 -20.72
CA SER A 453 -28.20 1.59 -20.76
C SER A 453 -28.19 2.45 -19.49
N VAL A 454 -28.13 3.76 -19.71
CA VAL A 454 -28.23 4.86 -18.71
C VAL A 454 -29.64 5.03 -18.14
N LEU A 455 -30.64 4.32 -18.70
CA LEU A 455 -31.99 4.30 -18.18
C LEU A 455 -32.07 3.22 -17.09
N MET A 456 -32.43 3.62 -15.87
CA MET A 456 -32.63 2.69 -14.77
C MET A 456 -33.57 1.56 -15.21
N PRO A 457 -33.21 0.28 -15.00
CA PRO A 457 -34.08 -0.83 -15.31
C PRO A 457 -35.41 -0.67 -14.57
N ASP A 458 -36.51 -1.03 -15.24
CA ASP A 458 -37.83 -1.04 -14.63
C ASP A 458 -37.77 -1.88 -13.34
N LEU A 459 -38.09 -1.25 -12.20
CA LEU A 459 -38.08 -1.89 -10.88
C LEU A 459 -39.08 -3.06 -10.80
N SER A 460 -39.96 -3.23 -11.79
CA SER A 460 -40.88 -4.36 -11.91
C SER A 460 -40.29 -5.58 -12.63
N CYS A 461 -39.00 -5.55 -13.02
CA CYS A 461 -38.34 -6.63 -13.74
C CYS A 461 -37.06 -7.12 -13.04
N THR A 462 -36.93 -8.44 -12.95
CA THR A 462 -35.74 -9.13 -12.41
C THR A 462 -35.18 -10.07 -13.47
N ILE A 463 -33.90 -10.41 -13.38
CA ILE A 463 -33.32 -11.44 -14.23
C ILE A 463 -33.79 -12.80 -13.71
N SER A 464 -34.35 -13.62 -14.59
CA SER A 464 -34.80 -14.97 -14.24
C SER A 464 -33.83 -16.05 -14.69
N GLN A 465 -33.20 -15.87 -15.85
CA GLN A 465 -32.25 -16.83 -16.41
C GLN A 465 -31.04 -16.15 -17.03
N MET A 466 -29.91 -16.85 -16.96
CA MET A 466 -28.65 -16.44 -17.59
C MET A 466 -28.04 -17.62 -18.37
N ARG A 467 -27.49 -17.35 -19.54
CA ARG A 467 -26.57 -18.23 -20.26
C ARG A 467 -25.16 -17.81 -19.91
N PHE A 468 -24.30 -18.76 -19.59
CA PHE A 468 -22.89 -18.49 -19.34
C PHE A 468 -22.05 -19.45 -20.17
N ARG A 469 -21.17 -18.91 -21.00
CA ARG A 469 -20.17 -19.66 -21.76
C ARG A 469 -18.78 -19.15 -21.45
N LYS A 470 -17.81 -20.06 -21.42
CA LYS A 470 -16.40 -19.74 -21.18
C LYS A 470 -15.50 -20.34 -22.25
N ASP A 471 -14.36 -19.70 -22.44
CA ASP A 471 -13.20 -20.27 -23.11
C ASP A 471 -11.98 -19.99 -22.24
N ASP A 472 -11.43 -21.03 -21.63
CA ASP A 472 -10.34 -20.93 -20.68
C ASP A 472 -9.41 -22.14 -20.73
N VAL A 473 -8.19 -21.92 -20.25
CA VAL A 473 -7.14 -22.94 -20.17
C VAL A 473 -6.35 -22.73 -18.88
N LEU A 474 -6.04 -23.81 -18.16
CA LEU A 474 -5.17 -23.71 -16.97
C LEU A 474 -3.71 -23.43 -17.33
N GLY A 475 -3.28 -23.82 -18.55
CA GLY A 475 -1.88 -23.77 -18.94
C GLY A 475 -1.11 -25.03 -18.54
N SER A 476 0.12 -25.15 -19.03
CA SER A 476 1.04 -26.23 -18.64
C SER A 476 1.59 -26.00 -17.23
N GLY A 477 1.93 -27.06 -16.49
CA GLY A 477 2.62 -26.96 -15.20
C GLY A 477 1.72 -26.70 -13.99
N CYS A 478 0.40 -26.71 -14.20
CA CYS A 478 -0.59 -26.65 -13.13
C CYS A 478 -0.75 -27.97 -12.40
N GLU A 479 -0.88 -27.89 -11.08
CA GLU A 479 -1.25 -29.03 -10.25
C GLU A 479 -2.71 -29.44 -10.50
N ALA A 480 -3.07 -30.68 -10.13
CA ALA A 480 -4.45 -31.18 -10.29
C ALA A 480 -5.49 -30.41 -9.46
N SER A 481 -5.04 -29.65 -8.47
CA SER A 481 -5.86 -28.76 -7.63
C SER A 481 -6.14 -27.41 -8.28
N ALA A 482 -5.43 -27.03 -9.34
CA ALA A 482 -5.61 -25.76 -10.02
C ALA A 482 -6.94 -25.72 -10.78
N ALA A 483 -7.66 -24.61 -10.68
CA ALA A 483 -8.98 -24.46 -11.28
C ALA A 483 -9.32 -23.00 -11.58
N ILE A 484 -10.12 -22.77 -12.62
CA ILE A 484 -10.83 -21.51 -12.84
C ILE A 484 -12.29 -21.78 -12.50
N THR A 485 -12.82 -21.01 -11.56
CA THR A 485 -14.22 -21.11 -11.12
C THR A 485 -14.95 -19.82 -11.45
N TYR A 486 -16.24 -19.91 -11.74
CA TYR A 486 -17.04 -18.77 -12.17
C TYR A 486 -18.26 -18.61 -11.29
N ALA A 487 -18.71 -17.37 -11.13
CA ALA A 487 -19.97 -17.05 -10.49
C ALA A 487 -20.64 -15.88 -11.19
N VAL A 488 -21.98 -15.85 -11.15
CA VAL A 488 -22.80 -14.74 -11.64
C VAL A 488 -23.60 -14.14 -10.49
N ALA A 489 -23.93 -12.86 -10.59
CA ALA A 489 -24.83 -12.19 -9.67
C ALA A 489 -25.71 -11.20 -10.44
N THR A 490 -26.89 -10.91 -9.91
CA THR A 490 -27.87 -10.00 -10.52
C THR A 490 -28.02 -8.69 -9.75
N ASP A 491 -27.35 -8.55 -8.62
CA ASP A 491 -27.44 -7.46 -7.65
C ASP A 491 -26.08 -6.74 -7.49
N CYS A 492 -25.36 -6.55 -8.59
CA CYS A 492 -23.97 -6.08 -8.56
C CYS A 492 -23.77 -4.60 -8.20
N ARG A 493 -24.84 -3.80 -8.14
CA ARG A 493 -24.85 -2.44 -7.57
C ARG A 493 -25.95 -2.31 -6.52
N ILE A 494 -25.77 -1.36 -5.61
CA ILE A 494 -26.79 -0.89 -4.69
C ILE A 494 -27.22 0.47 -5.20
N CYS A 495 -28.47 0.57 -5.65
CA CYS A 495 -29.01 1.79 -6.23
C CYS A 495 -30.03 2.43 -5.28
N ASP A 496 -29.95 3.75 -5.16
CA ASP A 496 -31.02 4.60 -4.64
C ASP A 496 -31.69 5.37 -5.80
N SER A 497 -32.55 6.35 -5.49
CA SER A 497 -33.28 7.11 -6.51
C SER A 497 -32.41 8.03 -7.37
N TYR A 498 -31.13 8.23 -7.03
CA TYR A 498 -30.25 9.22 -7.67
C TYR A 498 -28.89 8.67 -8.08
N SER A 499 -28.47 7.53 -7.52
CA SER A 499 -27.13 6.99 -7.71
C SER A 499 -27.10 5.47 -7.55
N CYS A 500 -26.11 4.85 -8.18
CA CYS A 500 -25.79 3.44 -7.99
C CYS A 500 -24.33 3.32 -7.60
N ILE A 501 -24.07 2.68 -6.46
CA ILE A 501 -22.72 2.33 -6.03
C ILE A 501 -22.50 0.82 -6.20
N ILE A 502 -21.25 0.40 -6.24
CA ILE A 502 -20.88 -1.02 -6.30
C ILE A 502 -21.46 -1.76 -5.09
N ASN A 503 -22.05 -2.95 -5.33
CA ASN A 503 -22.29 -3.90 -4.25
C ASN A 503 -21.01 -4.72 -4.03
N HIS A 504 -20.35 -4.56 -2.89
CA HIS A 504 -19.14 -5.31 -2.55
C HIS A 504 -19.43 -6.77 -2.18
N THR A 505 -20.68 -7.10 -1.82
CA THR A 505 -21.12 -8.44 -1.48
C THR A 505 -22.37 -8.85 -2.30
N PRO A 506 -22.28 -8.96 -3.64
CA PRO A 506 -23.37 -9.48 -4.45
C PRO A 506 -23.75 -10.90 -4.04
N SER A 507 -24.98 -11.27 -4.34
CA SER A 507 -25.52 -12.61 -4.13
C SER A 507 -24.98 -13.59 -5.18
N TRP A 508 -23.70 -13.92 -5.08
CA TRP A 508 -23.00 -14.78 -6.04
C TRP A 508 -23.62 -16.18 -6.14
N ARG A 509 -23.99 -16.57 -7.36
CA ARG A 509 -24.39 -17.92 -7.74
C ARG A 509 -23.23 -18.60 -8.48
N PRO A 510 -22.66 -19.68 -7.92
CA PRO A 510 -21.63 -20.45 -8.61
C PRO A 510 -22.14 -20.99 -9.95
N VAL A 511 -21.29 -20.92 -10.98
CA VAL A 511 -21.57 -21.51 -12.29
C VAL A 511 -20.94 -22.90 -12.32
N THR A 512 -21.79 -23.93 -12.38
CA THR A 512 -21.36 -25.32 -12.44
C THR A 512 -21.55 -25.86 -13.86
N PHE A 513 -20.45 -26.21 -14.51
CA PHE A 513 -20.49 -26.81 -15.85
C PHE A 513 -20.63 -28.34 -15.75
N PRO A 514 -21.49 -28.96 -16.57
CA PRO A 514 -21.42 -30.40 -16.81
C PRO A 514 -20.02 -30.79 -17.31
N THR A 515 -19.57 -32.02 -17.00
CA THR A 515 -18.25 -32.50 -17.41
C THR A 515 -18.04 -32.35 -18.92
N GLY A 516 -17.00 -31.61 -19.32
CA GLY A 516 -16.65 -31.35 -20.72
C GLY A 516 -17.47 -30.26 -21.41
N ALA A 517 -18.46 -29.67 -20.73
CA ALA A 517 -19.22 -28.54 -21.25
C ALA A 517 -18.47 -27.22 -21.00
N GLN A 518 -18.66 -26.27 -21.91
CA GLN A 518 -18.15 -24.91 -21.82
C GLN A 518 -19.27 -23.87 -21.69
N GLU A 519 -20.52 -24.33 -21.64
CA GLU A 519 -21.71 -23.49 -21.57
C GLU A 519 -22.74 -24.11 -20.63
N VAL A 520 -23.50 -23.26 -19.94
CA VAL A 520 -24.60 -23.66 -19.07
C VAL A 520 -25.70 -22.60 -19.01
N LEU A 521 -26.94 -23.05 -18.81
CA LEU A 521 -28.08 -22.21 -18.47
C LEU A 521 -28.32 -22.23 -16.96
N LEU A 522 -28.46 -21.05 -16.36
CA LEU A 522 -28.62 -20.84 -14.94
C LEU A 522 -29.99 -20.23 -14.66
N ASP A 523 -30.71 -20.81 -13.71
CA ASP A 523 -31.86 -20.17 -13.09
C ASP A 523 -31.39 -19.26 -11.95
N VAL A 524 -31.57 -17.96 -12.12
CA VAL A 524 -31.20 -16.92 -11.15
C VAL A 524 -32.43 -16.20 -10.59
N SER A 525 -33.64 -16.74 -10.83
CA SER A 525 -34.91 -16.16 -10.34
C SER A 525 -34.99 -15.98 -8.83
N SER A 526 -34.18 -16.74 -8.07
CA SER A 526 -34.01 -16.61 -6.63
C SER A 526 -33.19 -15.39 -6.19
N THR A 527 -32.56 -14.67 -7.11
CA THR A 527 -31.80 -13.44 -6.86
C THR A 527 -32.56 -12.26 -7.49
N PRO A 528 -33.12 -11.33 -6.69
CA PRO A 528 -34.12 -10.37 -7.15
C PRO A 528 -33.54 -9.15 -7.91
N GLY A 529 -32.43 -9.34 -8.63
CA GLY A 529 -31.65 -8.25 -9.20
C GLY A 529 -31.81 -8.07 -10.73
N ASN A 530 -31.44 -6.89 -11.21
CA ASN A 530 -31.49 -6.49 -12.63
C ASN A 530 -30.14 -5.96 -13.16
N GLN A 531 -29.06 -6.20 -12.43
CA GLN A 531 -27.71 -5.70 -12.67
C GLN A 531 -26.75 -6.89 -12.76
N PRO A 532 -26.73 -7.58 -13.91
CA PRO A 532 -25.95 -8.78 -14.06
C PRO A 532 -24.47 -8.44 -14.08
N CYS A 533 -23.67 -9.19 -13.35
CA CYS A 533 -22.23 -9.24 -13.53
C CYS A 533 -21.73 -10.66 -13.28
N TRP A 534 -20.51 -10.91 -13.72
CA TRP A 534 -19.80 -12.16 -13.50
C TRP A 534 -18.47 -11.94 -12.81
N LYS A 535 -17.98 -13.00 -12.17
CA LYS A 535 -16.60 -13.07 -11.70
C LYS A 535 -15.97 -14.42 -12.03
N ALA A 536 -14.65 -14.41 -12.15
CA ALA A 536 -13.83 -15.61 -12.23
C ALA A 536 -12.82 -15.61 -11.08
N THR A 537 -12.61 -16.75 -10.46
CA THR A 537 -11.59 -16.97 -9.42
C THR A 537 -10.66 -18.09 -9.85
N VAL A 538 -9.37 -17.82 -9.86
CA VAL A 538 -8.31 -18.77 -10.19
C VAL A 538 -7.67 -19.32 -8.92
N ILE A 539 -7.59 -20.64 -8.82
CA ILE A 539 -6.99 -21.38 -7.71
C ILE A 539 -5.74 -22.08 -8.23
N GLY A 540 -4.66 -22.06 -7.44
CA GLY A 540 -3.43 -22.79 -7.75
C GLY A 540 -2.53 -22.14 -8.80
N ALA A 541 -2.71 -20.84 -9.09
CA ALA A 541 -1.79 -20.11 -9.97
C ALA A 541 -0.39 -20.01 -9.33
N SER A 542 0.65 -20.17 -10.16
CA SER A 542 2.05 -20.11 -9.76
C SER A 542 2.91 -19.67 -10.94
N PRO A 543 4.19 -19.29 -10.75
CA PRO A 543 5.04 -18.91 -11.88
C PRO A 543 5.15 -19.99 -12.98
N THR A 544 4.85 -21.26 -12.64
CA THR A 544 4.81 -22.38 -13.59
C THR A 544 3.39 -22.78 -14.01
N CYS A 545 2.35 -22.14 -13.48
CA CYS A 545 0.94 -22.40 -13.76
C CYS A 545 0.22 -21.07 -13.94
N LEU A 546 -0.02 -20.68 -15.20
CA LEU A 546 -0.64 -19.40 -15.56
C LEU A 546 -2.00 -19.63 -16.25
N PRO A 547 -3.08 -19.88 -15.49
CA PRO A 547 -4.41 -19.98 -16.04
C PRO A 547 -4.81 -18.73 -16.82
N THR A 548 -5.45 -18.94 -17.96
CA THR A 548 -5.86 -17.89 -18.89
C THR A 548 -7.32 -18.07 -19.26
N ILE A 549 -8.07 -16.96 -19.21
CA ILE A 549 -9.46 -16.87 -19.67
C ILE A 549 -9.43 -16.08 -20.97
N SER A 550 -9.71 -16.76 -22.07
CA SER A 550 -9.70 -16.18 -23.40
C SER A 550 -11.01 -15.45 -23.69
N ASN A 551 -12.12 -15.98 -23.18
CA ASN A 551 -13.44 -15.40 -23.41
C ASN A 551 -14.45 -15.81 -22.33
N VAL A 552 -15.40 -14.91 -22.05
CA VAL A 552 -16.60 -15.19 -21.27
C VAL A 552 -17.78 -14.57 -22.00
N ASP A 553 -18.77 -15.38 -22.36
CA ASP A 553 -20.03 -14.86 -22.93
C ASP A 553 -21.13 -14.98 -21.89
N VAL A 554 -21.93 -13.92 -21.75
CA VAL A 554 -23.08 -13.93 -20.85
C VAL A 554 -24.31 -13.38 -21.55
N GLY A 555 -25.33 -14.22 -21.66
CA GLY A 555 -26.68 -13.85 -22.09
C GLY A 555 -27.65 -13.86 -20.91
N TYR A 556 -28.71 -13.06 -20.93
CA TYR A 556 -29.71 -13.06 -19.85
C TYR A 556 -31.07 -12.54 -20.30
N ILE A 557 -32.13 -12.96 -19.59
CA ILE A 557 -33.51 -12.53 -19.84
C ILE A 557 -34.19 -12.01 -18.57
N PHE A 558 -35.07 -11.03 -18.76
CA PHE A 558 -35.89 -10.49 -17.68
C PHE A 558 -37.22 -11.23 -17.55
N ALA A 559 -37.72 -11.31 -16.32
CA ALA A 559 -39.08 -11.70 -16.00
C ALA A 559 -39.72 -10.66 -15.06
N PRO A 560 -41.06 -10.55 -15.05
CA PRO A 560 -41.77 -9.76 -14.06
C PRO A 560 -41.38 -10.18 -12.64
N LEU A 561 -41.12 -9.21 -11.77
CA LEU A 561 -41.03 -9.47 -10.34
C LEU A 561 -42.38 -10.03 -9.89
N SER A 562 -42.41 -11.33 -9.57
CA SER A 562 -43.60 -11.94 -8.97
C SER A 562 -43.72 -11.44 -7.53
N PRO A 563 -44.91 -10.93 -7.11
CA PRO A 563 -45.11 -10.35 -5.78
C PRO A 563 -44.95 -11.35 -4.64
#